data_AF-A0A087T5A5-F1
#
_entry.id   AF-A0A087T5A5-F1
#
_cell.length_a   1.000
_cell.length_b   1.000
_cell.length_c   1.000
_cell.angle_alpha   90.00
_cell.angle_beta   90.00
_cell.angle_gamma   90.00
#
_symmetry.space_group_name_H-M   'P 1'
#
loop_
_entity.id
_entity.type
_entity.pdbx_description
1 polymer ?
#
loop_
_entity_poly.entity_id
_entity_poly.type
_entity_poly.pdbx_seq_one_letter_code
_entity_poly.pdbx_strand_id
1 'polypeptide(L)'
;MEIDEVADPNLFILETISYSMILSEAVLSLFTDPQYSYFWDPKIDDYVIEHQPIFSRLLFWWINRTVCYGYRNNLDVKDLDLLDPKMRTANMHKRFHVSWMTEDAKAKASLYSSKSSKLLTACRRGPSLLIAITKALWPWLLAAGILELAFDFVSLMP
;
A
#
# COMPACT_ATOMS: atom_id res chain seq x y z
N MET A 1 -7.59 59.72 -19.70
CA MET A 1 -7.90 58.28 -19.56
C MET A 1 -7.73 58.00 -18.08
N GLU A 2 -8.73 58.44 -17.32
CA GLU A 2 -8.78 58.34 -15.86
C GLU A 2 -9.36 56.96 -15.55
N ILE A 3 -8.50 56.05 -15.14
CA ILE A 3 -8.92 54.77 -14.57
C ILE A 3 -8.88 54.98 -13.05
N ASP A 4 -9.80 55.80 -12.55
CA ASP A 4 -10.25 55.71 -11.16
C ASP A 4 -11.41 54.70 -11.14
N GLU A 5 -11.07 53.45 -11.47
CA GLU A 5 -11.92 52.34 -11.09
C GLU A 5 -11.67 52.15 -9.60
N VAL A 6 -12.64 52.56 -8.78
CA VAL A 6 -12.65 52.34 -7.33
C VAL A 6 -12.60 50.84 -7.12
N ALA A 7 -11.37 50.30 -7.09
CA ALA A 7 -11.13 48.89 -6.84
C ALA A 7 -11.71 48.62 -5.45
N ASP A 8 -12.71 47.75 -5.39
CA ASP A 8 -13.34 47.38 -4.14
C ASP A 8 -12.23 47.02 -3.14
N PRO A 9 -12.19 47.66 -1.95
CA PRO A 9 -11.09 47.47 -1.02
C PRO A 9 -10.89 46.00 -0.65
N ASN A 10 -11.97 45.21 -0.67
CA ASN A 10 -11.93 43.77 -0.47
C ASN A 10 -11.25 43.00 -1.61
N LEU A 11 -11.45 43.44 -2.87
CA LEU A 11 -10.79 42.85 -4.04
C LEU A 11 -9.29 43.13 -4.02
N PHE A 12 -8.90 44.37 -3.71
CA PHE A 12 -7.49 44.75 -3.57
C PHE A 12 -6.78 43.99 -2.44
N ILE A 13 -7.45 43.81 -1.30
CA ILE A 13 -6.92 42.98 -0.19
C ILE A 13 -6.77 41.53 -0.64
N LEU A 14 -7.75 40.97 -1.34
CA LEU A 14 -7.71 39.58 -1.82
C LEU A 14 -6.62 39.37 -2.87
N GLU A 15 -6.44 40.31 -3.80
CA GLU A 15 -5.34 40.30 -4.78
C GLU A 15 -3.98 40.40 -4.10
N THR A 16 -3.83 41.28 -3.11
CA THR A 16 -2.57 41.42 -2.36
C THR A 16 -2.23 40.14 -1.59
N ILE A 17 -3.22 39.53 -0.93
CA ILE A 17 -3.05 38.27 -0.20
C ILE A 17 -2.71 37.13 -1.17
N SER A 18 -3.49 36.96 -2.23
CA SER A 18 -3.26 35.90 -3.22
C SER A 18 -1.91 36.04 -3.92
N TYR A 19 -1.51 37.26 -4.30
CA TYR A 19 -0.19 37.51 -4.88
C TYR A 19 0.95 37.18 -3.90
N SER A 20 0.83 37.58 -2.63
CA SER A 20 1.84 37.24 -1.61
C SER A 20 1.96 35.73 -1.39
N MET A 21 0.83 35.01 -1.45
CA MET A 21 0.77 33.56 -1.32
C MET A 21 1.42 32.86 -2.52
N ILE A 22 1.09 33.29 -3.75
CA ILE A 22 1.71 32.77 -4.98
C ILE A 22 3.22 33.05 -5.00
N LEU A 23 3.64 34.24 -4.59
CA LEU A 23 5.05 34.60 -4.50
C LEU A 23 5.78 33.72 -3.47
N SER A 24 5.17 33.48 -2.31
CA SER A 24 5.73 32.60 -1.29
C SER A 24 5.85 31.16 -1.78
N GLU A 25 4.84 30.65 -2.51
CA GLU A 25 4.87 29.32 -3.12
C GLU A 25 5.94 29.23 -4.21
N ALA A 26 6.08 30.25 -5.06
CA ALA A 26 7.13 30.31 -6.08
C ALA A 26 8.53 30.31 -5.47
N VAL A 27 8.76 31.10 -4.41
CA VAL A 27 10.03 31.13 -3.68
C VAL A 27 10.30 29.79 -3.01
N LEU A 28 9.30 29.18 -2.36
CA LEU A 28 9.43 27.86 -1.75
C LEU A 28 9.64 26.77 -2.81
N SER A 29 9.07 26.88 -4.01
CA SER A 29 9.26 25.92 -5.10
C SER A 29 10.71 25.87 -5.60
N LEU A 30 11.44 26.98 -5.46
CA LEU A 30 12.85 27.08 -5.83
C LEU A 30 13.78 26.32 -4.87
N PHE A 31 13.36 26.17 -3.62
CA PHE A 31 14.09 25.41 -2.61
C PHE A 31 13.63 23.95 -2.65
N THR A 32 14.41 23.10 -3.33
CA THR A 32 14.25 21.65 -3.27
C THR A 32 14.66 21.15 -1.88
N ASP A 33 13.67 20.81 -1.06
CA ASP A 33 13.92 20.26 0.28
C ASP A 33 14.44 18.81 0.20
N PRO A 34 15.48 18.44 0.98
CA PRO A 34 15.90 17.05 1.11
C PRO A 34 14.79 16.20 1.77
N GLN A 35 14.55 15.01 1.22
CA GLN A 35 13.45 14.12 1.62
C GLN A 35 13.49 13.66 3.11
N TYR A 36 14.67 13.69 3.76
CA TYR A 36 14.91 13.01 5.04
C TYR A 36 15.58 13.85 6.14
N SER A 37 15.67 15.18 6.02
CA SER A 37 16.63 15.95 6.83
C SER A 37 16.42 15.98 8.35
N TYR A 38 15.24 15.65 8.88
CA TYR A 38 14.95 15.86 10.31
C TYR A 38 14.38 14.65 11.08
N PHE A 39 13.73 13.69 10.42
CA PHE A 39 13.00 12.61 11.11
C PHE A 39 13.39 11.19 10.66
N TRP A 40 14.46 11.06 9.87
CA TRP A 40 14.78 9.81 9.20
C TRP A 40 16.28 9.53 9.22
N ASP A 41 16.67 8.41 9.83
CA ASP A 41 18.04 7.91 9.77
C ASP A 41 18.10 6.71 8.82
N PRO A 42 18.74 6.83 7.65
CA PRO A 42 18.83 5.75 6.68
C PRO A 42 19.56 4.50 7.20
N LYS A 43 20.20 4.56 8.37
CA LYS A 43 20.83 3.39 9.03
C LYS A 43 19.91 2.67 10.01
N ILE A 44 18.84 3.33 10.46
CA ILE A 44 17.91 2.81 11.50
C ILE A 44 16.56 2.44 10.86
N ASP A 45 16.16 3.19 9.84
CA ASP A 45 14.80 3.16 9.31
C ASP A 45 14.70 2.49 7.92
N ASP A 46 15.38 1.36 7.69
CA ASP A 46 15.31 0.64 6.39
C ASP A 46 13.87 0.36 5.91
N TYR A 47 12.90 0.25 6.82
CA TYR A 47 11.50 -0.04 6.52
C TYR A 47 10.54 0.96 7.18
N VAL A 48 10.09 1.90 6.37
CA VAL A 48 9.18 3.00 6.75
C VAL A 48 7.96 2.51 7.50
N ILE A 49 7.26 1.51 6.96
CA ILE A 49 5.95 1.12 7.47
C ILE A 49 6.05 0.47 8.85
N GLU A 50 7.15 -0.24 9.14
CA GLU A 50 7.30 -0.99 10.39
C GLU A 50 7.52 -0.07 11.60
N HIS A 51 8.23 1.03 11.40
CA HIS A 51 8.60 1.95 12.49
C HIS A 51 7.57 3.04 12.77
N GLN A 52 6.46 3.05 12.02
CA GLN A 52 5.42 4.06 12.16
C GLN A 52 4.42 3.69 13.26
N PRO A 53 3.93 4.68 14.03
CA PRO A 53 2.88 4.46 15.02
C PRO A 53 1.60 3.96 14.34
N ILE A 54 0.77 3.24 15.11
CA ILE A 54 -0.44 2.58 14.59
C ILE A 54 -1.35 3.57 13.84
N PHE A 55 -1.52 4.78 14.35
CA PHE A 55 -2.33 5.81 13.69
C PHE A 55 -1.76 6.26 12.34
N SER A 56 -0.44 6.42 12.24
CA SER A 56 0.23 6.76 10.98
C SER A 56 0.05 5.65 9.95
N ARG A 57 0.10 4.38 10.38
CA ARG A 57 -0.15 3.22 9.51
C ARG A 57 -1.61 3.14 9.06
N LEU A 58 -2.57 3.44 9.93
CA LEU A 58 -4.00 3.38 9.63
C LEU A 58 -4.45 4.50 8.69
N LEU A 59 -3.98 5.72 8.94
CA LEU A 59 -4.32 6.91 8.15
C LEU A 59 -3.41 7.12 6.94
N PHE A 60 -2.51 6.18 6.65
CA PHE A 60 -1.50 6.28 5.60
C PHE A 60 -0.64 7.55 5.66
N TRP A 61 -0.47 8.13 6.86
CA TRP A 61 0.20 9.43 7.03
C TRP A 61 1.66 9.40 6.58
N TRP A 62 2.31 8.24 6.68
CA TRP A 62 3.67 8.03 6.21
C TRP A 62 3.87 8.27 4.70
N ILE A 63 2.81 8.21 3.87
CA ILE A 63 2.89 8.46 2.43
C ILE A 63 2.98 9.95 2.10
N ASN A 64 2.47 10.81 2.98
CA ASN A 64 2.41 12.27 2.74
C ASN A 64 3.77 12.85 2.41
N ARG A 65 4.85 12.32 3.00
CA ARG A 65 6.21 12.77 2.71
C ARG A 65 6.61 12.52 1.26
N THR A 66 6.31 11.34 0.71
CA THR A 66 6.68 10.95 -0.66
C THR A 66 5.83 11.73 -1.66
N VAL A 67 4.56 11.96 -1.31
CA VAL A 67 3.66 12.82 -2.09
C VAL A 67 4.13 14.27 -2.11
N CYS A 68 4.46 14.85 -0.96
CA CYS A 68 4.97 16.22 -0.87
C CYS A 68 6.34 16.38 -1.55
N TYR A 69 7.22 15.38 -1.43
CA TYR A 69 8.51 15.38 -2.09
C TYR A 69 8.35 15.29 -3.61
N GLY A 70 7.50 14.38 -4.11
CA GLY A 70 7.22 14.22 -5.54
C GLY A 70 6.42 15.39 -6.14
N TYR A 71 5.73 16.19 -5.32
CA TYR A 71 5.10 17.43 -5.78
C TYR A 71 6.13 18.50 -6.14
N ARG A 72 7.24 18.58 -5.40
CA ARG A 72 8.29 19.61 -5.57
C ARG A 72 9.49 19.12 -6.37
N ASN A 73 9.71 17.80 -6.45
CA ASN A 73 10.89 17.18 -7.07
C ASN A 73 10.48 16.02 -8.00
N ASN A 74 11.35 15.69 -8.96
CA ASN A 74 11.21 14.46 -9.74
C ASN A 74 11.60 13.25 -8.89
N LEU A 75 10.70 12.27 -8.78
CA LEU A 75 10.97 11.01 -8.08
C LEU A 75 11.87 10.09 -8.91
N ASP A 76 13.03 9.71 -8.38
CA ASP A 76 13.86 8.63 -8.92
C ASP A 76 13.66 7.33 -8.13
N VAL A 77 14.08 6.20 -8.69
CA VAL A 77 13.98 4.87 -8.07
C VAL A 77 14.75 4.80 -6.75
N LYS A 78 15.77 5.64 -6.58
CA LYS A 78 16.59 5.72 -5.37
C LYS A 78 15.88 6.42 -4.20
N ASP A 79 14.88 7.24 -4.52
CA ASP A 79 14.11 8.02 -3.54
C ASP A 79 12.89 7.22 -3.03
N LEU A 80 12.63 6.06 -3.64
CA LEU A 80 11.58 5.15 -3.24
C LEU A 80 11.99 4.30 -2.03
N ASP A 81 11.00 4.06 -1.20
CA ASP A 81 11.16 3.27 0.01
C ASP A 81 11.35 1.79 -0.28
N LEU A 82 12.21 1.15 0.51
CA LEU A 82 12.42 -0.28 0.42
C LEU A 82 11.20 -1.06 0.92
N LEU A 83 10.85 -2.09 0.16
CA LEU A 83 9.78 -3.00 0.54
C LEU A 83 10.23 -3.93 1.68
N ASP A 84 9.38 -4.04 2.70
CA ASP A 84 9.51 -4.96 3.82
C ASP A 84 9.84 -6.39 3.29
N PRO A 85 10.88 -7.06 3.83
CA PRO A 85 11.25 -8.42 3.45
C PRO A 85 10.07 -9.40 3.51
N LYS A 86 9.07 -9.17 4.37
CA LYS A 86 7.87 -10.01 4.45
C LYS A 86 7.01 -9.94 3.19
N MET A 87 6.97 -8.79 2.54
CA MET A 87 6.17 -8.53 1.34
C MET A 87 6.95 -8.79 0.04
N ARG A 88 8.25 -9.09 0.13
CA ARG A 88 9.06 -9.44 -1.04
C ARG A 88 8.58 -10.72 -1.70
N THR A 89 8.72 -10.77 -3.02
CA THR A 89 8.38 -11.91 -3.88
C THR A 89 9.05 -13.20 -3.41
N ALA A 90 10.29 -13.14 -2.91
CA ALA A 90 11.01 -14.30 -2.38
C ALA A 90 10.27 -14.96 -1.20
N ASN A 91 9.76 -14.18 -0.27
CA ASN A 91 9.03 -14.70 0.89
C ASN A 91 7.66 -15.25 0.48
N MET A 92 6.95 -14.53 -0.39
CA MET A 92 5.66 -14.97 -0.92
C MET A 92 5.78 -16.28 -1.71
N HIS A 93 6.82 -16.38 -2.56
CA HIS A 93 7.14 -17.57 -3.31
C HIS A 93 7.45 -18.75 -2.38
N LYS A 94 8.25 -18.54 -1.32
CA LYS A 94 8.55 -19.58 -0.33
C LYS A 94 7.27 -20.12 0.33
N ARG A 95 6.35 -19.24 0.75
CA ARG A 95 5.06 -19.65 1.35
C ARG A 95 4.22 -20.47 0.38
N PHE A 96 4.07 -19.98 -0.85
CA PHE A 96 3.35 -20.68 -1.90
C PHE A 96 3.96 -22.05 -2.19
N HIS A 97 5.29 -22.13 -2.33
CA HIS A 97 6.00 -23.35 -2.63
C HIS A 97 5.80 -24.43 -1.55
N VAL A 98 5.82 -24.05 -0.27
CA VAL A 98 5.50 -24.98 0.83
C VAL A 98 4.07 -25.50 0.71
N SER A 99 3.09 -24.63 0.50
CA SER A 99 1.69 -25.06 0.30
C SER A 99 1.53 -25.96 -0.92
N TRP A 100 2.21 -25.64 -2.03
CA TRP A 100 2.20 -26.45 -3.24
C TRP A 100 2.76 -27.86 -3.01
N MET A 101 3.91 -27.98 -2.34
CA MET A 101 4.49 -29.29 -2.01
C MET A 101 3.55 -30.15 -1.16
N THR A 102 2.80 -29.55 -0.24
CA THR A 102 1.82 -30.31 0.55
C THR A 102 0.64 -30.80 -0.26
N GLU A 103 0.16 -30.04 -1.25
CA GLU A 103 -0.93 -30.45 -2.13
C GLU A 103 -0.46 -31.49 -3.16
N ASP A 104 0.75 -31.35 -3.70
CA ASP A 104 1.36 -32.35 -4.60
C ASP A 104 1.58 -33.69 -3.89
N ALA A 105 2.06 -33.67 -2.63
CA ALA A 105 2.19 -34.89 -1.82
C ALA A 105 0.84 -35.58 -1.57
N LYS A 106 -0.23 -34.81 -1.30
CA LYS A 106 -1.58 -35.35 -1.12
C LYS A 106 -2.15 -35.94 -2.41
N ALA A 107 -1.94 -35.28 -3.54
CA ALA A 107 -2.35 -35.78 -4.84
C ALA A 107 -1.62 -37.08 -5.21
N LYS A 108 -0.32 -37.18 -4.90
CA LYS A 108 0.46 -38.41 -5.10
C LYS A 108 0.02 -39.54 -4.16
N ALA A 109 -0.28 -39.24 -2.90
CA ALA A 109 -0.78 -40.23 -1.94
C ALA A 109 -2.17 -40.76 -2.31
N SER A 110 -3.06 -39.92 -2.83
CA SER A 110 -4.40 -40.34 -3.29
C SER A 110 -4.32 -41.23 -4.54
N LEU A 111 -3.37 -40.98 -5.44
CA LEU A 111 -3.08 -41.85 -6.58
C LEU A 111 -2.58 -43.24 -6.16
N TYR A 112 -1.73 -43.32 -5.14
CA TYR A 112 -1.22 -44.61 -4.65
C TYR A 112 -2.30 -45.44 -3.94
N SER A 113 -3.14 -44.79 -3.11
CA SER A 113 -4.26 -45.42 -2.40
C SER A 113 -5.39 -45.91 -3.34
N SER A 114 -5.65 -45.16 -4.42
CA SER A 114 -6.69 -45.49 -5.41
C SER A 114 -6.45 -46.79 -6.21
N LYS A 115 -5.24 -47.36 -6.21
CA LYS A 115 -5.01 -48.70 -6.79
C LYS A 115 -5.71 -49.81 -6.00
N SER A 116 -6.10 -49.57 -4.74
CA SER A 116 -6.68 -50.56 -3.83
C SER A 116 -8.23 -50.61 -3.84
N SER A 117 -8.92 -49.53 -4.19
CA SER A 117 -10.39 -49.48 -4.16
C SER A 117 -10.99 -48.80 -5.40
N LYS A 118 -11.71 -49.59 -6.22
CA LYS A 118 -12.33 -49.18 -7.49
C LYS A 118 -13.56 -48.24 -7.34
N LEU A 119 -13.86 -47.71 -6.16
CA LEU A 119 -15.18 -47.11 -5.87
C LEU A 119 -15.21 -45.57 -5.73
N LEU A 120 -14.08 -44.86 -5.88
CA LEU A 120 -13.99 -43.40 -5.65
C LEU A 120 -13.46 -42.61 -6.86
N THR A 121 -13.83 -43.04 -8.08
CA THR A 121 -13.38 -42.43 -9.34
C THR A 121 -13.98 -41.05 -9.64
N ALA A 122 -15.02 -40.60 -8.93
CA ALA A 122 -15.70 -39.34 -9.20
C ALA A 122 -14.99 -38.08 -8.64
N CYS A 123 -14.06 -38.24 -7.69
CA CYS A 123 -13.35 -37.12 -7.06
C CYS A 123 -11.82 -37.21 -7.25
N ARG A 124 -11.36 -37.58 -8.45
CA ARG A 124 -9.95 -37.40 -8.86
C ARG A 124 -9.63 -35.91 -9.03
N ARG A 125 -9.50 -35.18 -7.92
CA ARG A 125 -8.93 -33.83 -7.94
C ARG A 125 -7.41 -33.97 -8.04
N GLY A 126 -6.86 -33.60 -9.20
CA GLY A 126 -5.43 -33.35 -9.34
C GLY A 126 -4.98 -32.23 -8.39
N PRO A 127 -3.67 -31.99 -8.25
CA PRO A 127 -3.17 -30.90 -7.42
C PRO A 127 -3.79 -29.59 -7.92
N SER A 128 -4.62 -28.97 -7.09
CA SER A 128 -5.30 -27.74 -7.44
C SER A 128 -4.43 -26.55 -7.05
N LEU A 129 -3.98 -25.82 -8.07
CA LEU A 129 -3.22 -24.58 -7.90
C LEU A 129 -4.02 -23.54 -7.12
N LEU A 130 -5.33 -23.43 -7.35
CA LEU A 130 -6.19 -22.51 -6.63
C LEU A 130 -6.24 -22.81 -5.12
N ILE A 131 -6.23 -24.10 -4.74
CA ILE A 131 -6.22 -24.50 -3.33
C ILE A 131 -4.86 -24.15 -2.67
N ALA A 132 -3.76 -24.29 -3.40
CA ALA A 132 -2.44 -23.91 -2.90
C ALA A 132 -2.31 -22.38 -2.71
N ILE A 133 -2.81 -21.59 -3.67
CA ILE A 133 -2.82 -20.11 -3.58
C ILE A 133 -3.70 -19.63 -2.43
N THR A 134 -4.94 -20.14 -2.35
CA THR A 134 -5.88 -19.74 -1.30
C THR A 134 -5.36 -20.08 0.09
N LYS A 135 -4.70 -21.24 0.27
CA LYS A 135 -4.02 -21.57 1.54
C LYS A 135 -2.85 -20.65 1.87
N ALA A 136 -2.05 -20.26 0.89
CA ALA A 136 -0.91 -19.38 1.11
C ALA A 136 -1.33 -17.95 1.49
N LEU A 137 -2.45 -17.48 0.94
CA LEU A 137 -3.01 -16.14 1.17
C LEU A 137 -4.11 -16.07 2.23
N TRP A 138 -4.50 -17.21 2.80
CA TRP A 138 -5.68 -17.34 3.67
C TRP A 138 -5.76 -16.31 4.80
N PRO A 139 -4.69 -16.04 5.59
CA PRO A 139 -4.79 -15.10 6.70
C PRO A 139 -5.10 -13.67 6.25
N TRP A 140 -4.56 -13.26 5.10
CA TRP A 140 -4.78 -11.92 4.54
C TRP A 140 -6.17 -11.78 3.94
N LEU A 141 -6.66 -12.81 3.24
CA LEU A 141 -8.01 -12.84 2.70
C LEU A 141 -9.07 -12.82 3.82
N LEU A 142 -8.83 -13.56 4.90
CA LEU A 142 -9.73 -13.60 6.04
C LEU A 142 -9.78 -12.23 6.75
N ALA A 143 -8.62 -11.58 6.93
CA ALA A 143 -8.57 -10.24 7.48
C ALA A 143 -9.33 -9.22 6.62
N ALA A 144 -9.19 -9.28 5.29
CA ALA A 144 -9.93 -8.43 4.36
C ALA A 144 -11.45 -8.67 4.46
N GLY A 145 -11.89 -9.93 4.50
CA GLY A 145 -13.30 -10.26 4.65
C GLY A 145 -13.91 -9.80 5.98
N ILE A 146 -13.17 -9.87 7.08
CA ILE A 146 -13.63 -9.32 8.38
C ILE A 146 -13.79 -7.80 8.29
N LEU A 147 -12.85 -7.11 7.64
CA LEU A 147 -12.90 -5.66 7.50
C LEU A 147 -14.11 -5.22 6.66
N GLU A 148 -14.37 -5.92 5.56
CA GLU A 148 -15.53 -5.68 4.69
C GLU A 148 -16.85 -5.90 5.45
N LEU A 149 -16.97 -7.00 6.19
CA LEU A 149 -18.13 -7.22 7.06
C LEU A 149 -18.31 -6.10 8.09
N ALA A 150 -17.24 -5.67 8.75
CA ALA A 150 -17.31 -4.57 9.71
C ALA A 150 -17.76 -3.25 9.05
N PHE A 151 -17.29 -2.97 7.83
CA PHE A 151 -17.69 -1.80 7.06
C PHE A 151 -19.17 -1.86 6.66
N ASP A 152 -19.65 -3.03 6.22
CA ASP A 152 -21.06 -3.24 5.90
C ASP A 152 -21.94 -3.05 7.13
N PHE A 153 -21.54 -3.57 8.30
CA PHE A 153 -22.25 -3.36 9.56
C PHE A 153 -22.34 -1.88 9.94
N VAL A 154 -21.25 -1.12 9.79
CA VAL A 154 -21.25 0.33 10.05
C VAL A 154 -22.16 1.06 9.06
N SER A 155 -22.12 0.68 7.79
CA SER A 155 -22.95 1.29 6.75
C SER A 155 -24.44 0.96 6.89
N LEU A 156 -24.78 -0.14 7.56
CA LEU A 156 -26.15 -0.56 7.84
C LEU A 156 -26.75 0.09 9.11
N MET A 157 -25.91 0.67 9.99
CA MET A 157 -26.40 1.45 11.12
C MET A 157 -26.87 2.84 10.64
N PRO A 158 -28.07 3.29 11.03
CA PRO A 158 -28.60 4.60 10.67
C PRO A 158 -27.84 5.77 11.31
#